data_AF-A0A2E2SUJ7-F1
#
_entry.id   AF-A0A2E2SUJ7-F1
#
_cell.length_a   1.000
_cell.length_b   1.000
_cell.length_c   1.000
_cell.angle_alpha   90.00
_cell.angle_beta   90.00
_cell.angle_gamma   90.00
#
_symmetry.space_group_name_H-M   'P 1'
#
loop_
_entity.id
_entity.type
_entity.pdbx_description
1 polymer ?
#
loop_
_entity_poly.entity_id
_entity_poly.type
_entity_poly.pdbx_seq_one_letter_code
_entity_poly.pdbx_strand_id
1 'polypeptide(L)'
;MTGLGKVSLAENLKRIGANKIIITIRNQATLLDSIYRQYIQEGGVASFDFFIKEWRFSFNLKHLNFYRIIKFYKNLFGEENVLVLLNEELYKNEQETIKKIEDFTSSKYEPNKEKLNPKTANISITNCSVKLLRFVNHFIRSHHRPSNFLLPHFVRTFYFRYLLQRFLDPYLLAKICKKKSFLNKKNMKIIQERYKEDNRKLIHKYGLKLEEHGYPI
;
A
#
# COMPACT_ATOMS: atom_id res chain seq x y z
N MET A 1 22.40 2.52 -1.61
CA MET A 1 21.37 1.61 -2.16
C MET A 1 20.32 2.42 -2.90
N THR A 2 20.31 2.34 -4.23
CA THR A 2 19.32 2.97 -5.10
C THR A 2 17.94 2.42 -4.76
N GLY A 3 16.93 3.27 -4.65
CA GLY A 3 15.54 2.88 -4.31
C GLY A 3 14.84 2.12 -5.45
N LEU A 4 15.50 1.11 -6.02
CA LEU A 4 15.13 0.38 -7.23
C LEU A 4 15.09 -1.13 -7.00
N GLY A 5 14.71 -1.61 -5.81
CA GLY A 5 14.41 -3.04 -5.61
C GLY A 5 13.35 -3.61 -6.59
N LYS A 6 12.62 -2.72 -7.28
CA LYS A 6 11.68 -3.05 -8.36
C LYS A 6 12.35 -3.29 -9.73
N VAL A 7 13.56 -2.75 -9.97
CA VAL A 7 14.27 -2.93 -11.25
C VAL A 7 14.82 -4.34 -11.37
N SER A 8 15.53 -4.82 -10.34
CA SER A 8 16.03 -6.19 -10.30
C SER A 8 14.89 -7.20 -10.40
N LEU A 9 13.73 -6.91 -9.81
CA LEU A 9 12.54 -7.74 -9.95
C LEU A 9 12.05 -7.81 -11.40
N ALA A 10 11.96 -6.67 -12.09
CA ALA A 10 11.53 -6.62 -13.49
C ALA A 10 12.48 -7.39 -14.42
N GLU A 11 13.80 -7.24 -14.22
CA GLU A 11 14.82 -7.99 -14.98
C GLU A 11 14.73 -9.49 -14.70
N ASN A 12 14.53 -9.88 -13.44
CA ASN A 12 14.34 -11.29 -13.07
C ASN A 12 13.06 -11.86 -13.69
N LEU A 13 11.95 -11.12 -13.68
CA LEU A 13 10.70 -11.50 -14.35
C LEU A 13 10.90 -11.71 -15.85
N LYS A 14 11.66 -10.82 -16.51
CA LYS A 14 11.99 -10.97 -17.93
C LYS A 14 12.85 -12.23 -18.16
N ARG A 15 13.82 -12.49 -17.29
CA ARG A 15 14.71 -13.66 -17.37
C ARG A 15 13.98 -14.99 -17.23
N ILE A 16 12.95 -15.07 -16.37
CA ILE A 16 12.14 -16.28 -16.21
C ILE A 16 11.07 -16.44 -17.31
N GLY A 17 11.02 -15.54 -18.30
CA GLY A 17 10.12 -15.63 -19.44
C GLY A 17 8.72 -15.04 -19.21
N ALA A 18 8.56 -14.12 -18.25
CA ALA A 18 7.29 -13.38 -18.12
C ALA A 18 7.10 -12.46 -19.34
N ASN A 19 5.92 -12.53 -19.96
CA ASN A 19 5.61 -11.76 -21.17
C ASN A 19 4.64 -10.62 -20.93
N LYS A 20 3.61 -10.82 -20.09
CA LYS A 20 2.61 -9.80 -19.76
C LYS A 20 2.71 -9.42 -18.28
N ILE A 21 2.69 -8.13 -17.98
CA ILE A 21 2.77 -7.59 -16.61
C ILE A 21 1.52 -6.75 -16.32
N ILE A 22 0.89 -7.01 -15.18
CA ILE A 22 -0.18 -6.16 -14.64
C ILE A 22 0.39 -5.40 -13.45
N ILE A 23 0.30 -4.07 -13.48
CA ILE A 23 0.74 -3.18 -12.40
C ILE A 23 -0.49 -2.48 -11.83
N THR A 24 -0.77 -2.70 -10.56
CA THR A 24 -1.75 -1.91 -9.83
C THR A 24 -1.06 -0.74 -9.12
N ILE A 25 -1.63 0.45 -9.27
CA ILE A 25 -1.21 1.64 -8.53
C ILE A 25 -2.35 2.14 -7.66
N ARG A 26 -2.02 2.87 -6.60
CA ARG A 26 -2.98 3.39 -5.63
C ARG A 26 -2.60 4.82 -5.28
N ASN A 27 -3.58 5.65 -4.95
CA ASN A 27 -3.38 7.03 -4.54
C ASN A 27 -2.26 7.13 -3.48
N GLN A 28 -1.19 7.87 -3.78
CA GLN A 28 0.03 7.89 -2.97
C GLN A 28 -0.22 8.28 -1.51
N ALA A 29 -1.14 9.22 -1.27
CA ALA A 29 -1.47 9.66 0.08
C ALA A 29 -2.17 8.55 0.88
N THR A 30 -3.16 7.88 0.28
CA THR A 30 -3.88 6.78 0.96
C THR A 30 -3.01 5.54 1.12
N LEU A 31 -2.12 5.28 0.16
CA LEU A 31 -1.16 4.19 0.23
C LEU A 31 -0.14 4.44 1.33
N LEU A 32 0.36 5.67 1.49
CA LEU A 32 1.30 6.02 2.55
C LEU A 32 0.68 5.85 3.95
N ASP A 33 -0.58 6.27 4.14
CA ASP A 33 -1.33 6.01 5.38
C ASP A 33 -1.42 4.49 5.65
N SER A 34 -1.74 3.70 4.62
CA SER A 34 -1.83 2.24 4.71
C SER A 34 -0.51 1.59 5.11
N ILE A 35 0.60 2.01 4.49
CA ILE A 35 1.95 1.50 4.77
C ILE A 35 2.36 1.85 6.20
N TYR A 36 2.10 3.08 6.66
CA TYR A 36 2.38 3.46 8.04
C TYR A 36 1.59 2.63 9.06
N ARG A 37 0.29 2.38 8.81
CA ARG A 37 -0.51 1.51 9.69
C ARG A 37 0.04 0.08 9.73
N GLN A 38 0.52 -0.43 8.61
CA GLN A 38 1.15 -1.74 8.54
C GLN A 38 2.46 -1.76 9.33
N TYR A 39 3.34 -0.75 9.16
CA TYR A 39 4.57 -0.59 9.94
C TYR A 39 4.31 -0.65 11.45
N ILE A 40 3.29 0.07 11.95
CA ILE A 40 2.92 0.00 13.36
C ILE A 40 2.39 -1.39 13.76
N GLN A 41 1.59 -2.03 12.91
CA GLN A 41 1.08 -3.40 13.17
C GLN A 41 2.19 -4.46 13.18
N GLU A 42 3.30 -4.21 12.48
CA GLU A 42 4.50 -5.05 12.44
C GLU A 42 5.48 -4.75 13.59
N GLY A 43 5.14 -3.79 14.46
CA GLY A 43 5.92 -3.47 15.66
C GLY A 43 6.71 -2.17 15.57
N GLY A 44 6.40 -1.33 14.60
CA GLY A 44 6.97 0.01 14.43
C GLY A 44 6.58 0.96 15.56
N VAL A 45 7.49 1.90 15.86
CA VAL A 45 7.35 2.88 16.96
C VAL A 45 7.43 4.33 16.49
N ALA A 46 7.93 4.58 15.28
CA ALA A 46 8.09 5.92 14.74
C ALA A 46 6.74 6.64 14.65
N SER A 47 6.73 7.96 14.90
CA SER A 47 5.60 8.80 14.52
C SER A 47 5.48 8.87 13.01
N PHE A 48 4.30 9.23 12.50
CA PHE A 48 4.10 9.40 11.06
C PHE A 48 5.09 10.42 10.47
N ASP A 49 5.28 11.57 11.12
CA ASP A 49 6.19 12.63 10.66
C ASP A 49 7.66 12.16 10.61
N PHE A 50 8.06 11.29 11.54
CA PHE A 50 9.40 10.72 11.54
C PHE A 50 9.53 9.61 10.48
N PHE A 51 8.52 8.75 10.38
CA PHE A 51 8.44 7.64 9.43
C PHE A 51 8.59 8.10 7.97
N ILE A 52 7.94 9.19 7.58
CA ILE A 52 8.00 9.69 6.19
C ILE A 52 9.34 10.37 5.85
N LYS A 53 10.08 10.83 6.86
CA LYS A 53 11.37 11.51 6.66
C LYS A 53 12.54 10.53 6.66
N GLU A 54 12.49 9.53 7.52
CA GLU A 54 13.62 8.65 7.79
C GLU A 54 13.59 7.40 6.91
N TRP A 55 14.59 7.25 6.04
CA TRP A 55 14.67 6.13 5.09
C TRP A 55 14.97 4.78 5.73
N ARG A 56 15.37 4.76 7.01
CA ARG A 56 15.71 3.54 7.74
C ARG A 56 14.52 2.63 8.02
N PHE A 57 13.28 3.12 7.89
CA PHE A 57 12.07 2.34 8.19
C PHE A 57 11.58 1.46 7.02
N SER A 58 12.51 0.89 6.24
CA SER A 58 12.24 -0.01 5.12
C SER A 58 11.41 0.57 3.96
N PHE A 59 11.00 1.84 4.04
CA PHE A 59 10.16 2.48 3.04
C PHE A 59 10.77 3.80 2.54
N ASN A 60 10.95 3.90 1.22
CA ASN A 60 11.42 5.11 0.57
C ASN A 60 10.31 5.70 -0.31
N LEU A 61 10.01 6.99 -0.13
CA LEU A 61 9.05 7.73 -0.95
C LEU A 61 9.34 7.65 -2.45
N LYS A 62 10.60 7.44 -2.86
CA LYS A 62 10.95 7.22 -4.27
C LYS A 62 10.21 6.01 -4.89
N HIS A 63 9.83 5.01 -4.09
CA HIS A 63 9.08 3.84 -4.57
C HIS A 63 7.62 4.12 -4.94
N LEU A 64 7.09 5.29 -4.57
CA LEU A 64 5.75 5.75 -4.95
C LEU A 64 5.76 6.62 -6.22
N ASN A 65 6.92 6.78 -6.85
CA ASN A 65 7.00 7.40 -8.17
C ASN A 65 6.60 6.37 -9.23
N PHE A 66 5.28 6.27 -9.46
CA PHE A 66 4.73 5.28 -10.36
C PHE A 66 5.11 5.52 -11.82
N TYR A 67 5.25 6.77 -12.27
CA TYR A 67 5.67 7.08 -13.63
C TYR A 67 7.01 6.41 -13.97
N ARG A 68 8.01 6.55 -13.11
CA ARG A 68 9.33 5.94 -13.33
C ARG A 68 9.26 4.42 -13.39
N ILE A 69 8.47 3.80 -12.51
CA ILE A 69 8.32 2.34 -12.45
C ILE A 69 7.60 1.85 -13.71
N ILE A 70 6.44 2.43 -14.03
CA ILE A 70 5.63 2.05 -15.18
C ILE A 70 6.41 2.24 -16.48
N LYS A 71 7.12 3.37 -16.64
CA LYS A 71 7.99 3.62 -17.80
C LYS A 71 9.07 2.55 -17.91
N PHE A 72 9.72 2.18 -16.80
CA PHE A 72 10.75 1.15 -16.81
C PHE A 72 10.20 -0.21 -17.28
N TYR A 73 9.07 -0.64 -16.72
CA TYR A 73 8.44 -1.90 -17.12
C TYR A 73 7.99 -1.87 -18.58
N LYS A 74 7.37 -0.78 -19.04
CA LYS A 74 6.95 -0.65 -20.44
C LYS A 74 8.12 -0.64 -21.42
N ASN A 75 9.26 -0.03 -21.05
CA ASN A 75 10.48 -0.10 -21.85
C ASN A 75 11.06 -1.52 -21.93
N LEU A 76 10.92 -2.32 -20.87
CA LEU A 76 11.50 -3.68 -20.80
C LEU A 76 10.60 -4.76 -21.41
N PHE A 77 9.29 -4.64 -21.26
CA PHE A 77 8.32 -5.65 -21.71
C PHE A 77 7.59 -5.26 -22.99
N GLY A 78 7.54 -3.98 -23.36
CA GLY A 78 6.68 -3.44 -24.43
C GLY A 78 5.50 -2.66 -23.83
N GLU A 79 5.03 -1.65 -24.55
CA GLU A 79 3.93 -0.79 -24.08
C GLU A 79 2.61 -1.57 -23.98
N GLU A 80 2.36 -2.45 -24.95
CA GLU A 80 1.23 -3.37 -25.07
C GLU A 80 1.26 -4.54 -24.09
N ASN A 81 2.42 -4.86 -23.53
CA ASN A 81 2.63 -5.97 -22.61
C ASN A 81 2.58 -5.56 -21.13
N VAL A 82 2.23 -4.30 -20.85
CA VAL A 82 2.07 -3.79 -19.48
C VAL A 82 0.74 -3.09 -19.33
N LEU A 83 -0.17 -3.73 -18.59
CA LEU A 83 -1.44 -3.16 -18.17
C LEU A 83 -1.27 -2.43 -16.83
N VAL A 84 -1.75 -1.18 -16.75
CA VAL A 84 -1.77 -0.42 -15.50
C VAL A 84 -3.21 -0.26 -15.05
N LEU A 85 -3.50 -0.64 -13.81
CA LEU A 85 -4.82 -0.54 -13.19
C LEU A 85 -4.76 0.35 -11.95
N LEU A 86 -5.83 1.11 -11.72
CA LEU A 86 -6.00 1.84 -10.48
C LEU A 86 -6.66 0.92 -9.46
N ASN A 87 -6.06 0.80 -8.28
CA ASN A 87 -6.62 0.02 -7.20
C ASN A 87 -8.02 0.51 -6.80
N GLU A 88 -8.28 1.81 -7.02
CA GLU A 88 -9.58 2.42 -6.81
C GLU A 88 -10.68 1.94 -7.77
N GLU A 89 -10.32 1.53 -8.98
CA GLU A 89 -11.28 0.98 -9.97
C GLU A 89 -11.65 -0.47 -9.66
N LEU A 90 -10.74 -1.25 -9.05
CA LEU A 90 -10.96 -2.67 -8.75
C LEU A 90 -12.23 -2.93 -7.93
N TYR A 91 -12.57 -1.99 -7.02
CA TYR A 91 -13.74 -2.11 -6.16
C TYR A 91 -14.92 -1.22 -6.58
N LYS A 92 -14.69 -0.15 -7.36
CA LYS A 92 -15.78 0.71 -7.86
C LYS A 92 -16.42 0.11 -9.10
N ASN A 93 -15.59 -0.40 -10.02
CA ASN A 93 -15.99 -0.88 -11.34
C ASN A 93 -15.37 -2.26 -11.59
N GLU A 94 -15.75 -3.27 -10.79
CA GLU A 94 -15.20 -4.62 -10.87
C GLU A 94 -15.34 -5.22 -12.28
N GLN A 95 -16.52 -5.10 -12.91
CA GLN A 95 -16.78 -5.62 -14.25
C GLN A 95 -15.88 -4.98 -15.32
N GLU A 96 -15.69 -3.66 -15.25
CA GLU A 96 -14.82 -2.95 -16.20
C GLU A 96 -13.36 -3.38 -16.02
N THR A 97 -12.93 -3.56 -14.77
CA THR A 97 -11.59 -4.07 -14.44
C THR A 97 -11.39 -5.48 -15.00
N ILE A 98 -12.36 -6.38 -14.78
CA ILE A 98 -12.30 -7.75 -15.30
C ILE A 98 -12.15 -7.71 -16.81
N LYS A 99 -12.98 -6.92 -17.51
CA LYS A 99 -12.90 -6.76 -18.97
C LYS A 99 -11.52 -6.27 -19.43
N LYS A 100 -10.95 -5.25 -18.77
CA LYS A 100 -9.58 -4.77 -19.08
C LYS A 100 -8.54 -5.89 -18.94
N ILE A 101 -8.68 -6.75 -17.94
CA ILE A 101 -7.78 -7.88 -17.73
C ILE A 101 -8.00 -8.94 -18.82
N GLU A 102 -9.25 -9.30 -19.12
CA GLU A 102 -9.61 -10.26 -20.17
C GLU A 102 -9.06 -9.85 -21.54
N ASP A 103 -9.28 -8.59 -21.92
CA ASP A 103 -8.78 -8.01 -23.17
C ASP A 103 -7.24 -8.06 -23.20
N PHE A 104 -6.59 -7.69 -22.09
CA PHE A 104 -5.14 -7.70 -21.98
C PHE A 104 -4.53 -9.10 -22.00
N THR A 105 -5.13 -10.09 -21.34
CA THR A 105 -4.62 -11.46 -21.29
C THR A 105 -5.08 -12.29 -22.49
N SER A 106 -6.09 -11.82 -23.23
CA SER A 106 -6.78 -12.57 -24.28
C SER A 106 -7.42 -13.86 -23.73
N SER A 107 -7.94 -13.79 -22.50
CA SER A 107 -8.59 -14.90 -21.80
C SER A 107 -9.96 -14.47 -21.28
N LYS A 108 -10.87 -15.41 -21.08
CA LYS A 108 -12.16 -15.14 -20.43
C LYS A 108 -12.10 -15.49 -18.95
N TYR A 109 -12.70 -14.64 -18.12
CA TYR A 109 -12.88 -14.88 -16.71
C TYR A 109 -14.10 -15.78 -16.49
N GLU A 110 -13.86 -16.95 -15.92
CA GLU A 110 -14.92 -17.86 -15.51
C GLU A 110 -15.05 -17.83 -13.97
N PRO A 111 -16.10 -17.22 -13.42
CA PRO A 111 -16.26 -17.12 -11.98
C PRO A 111 -16.52 -18.50 -11.37
N ASN A 112 -15.63 -18.94 -10.48
CA ASN A 112 -15.88 -20.13 -9.68
C ASN A 112 -16.90 -19.79 -8.57
N LYS A 113 -18.16 -20.16 -8.79
CA LYS A 113 -19.30 -19.90 -7.89
C LYS A 113 -19.11 -20.49 -6.49
N GLU A 114 -18.33 -21.56 -6.34
CA GLU A 114 -18.08 -22.23 -5.05
C GLU A 114 -17.08 -21.47 -4.16
N LYS A 115 -16.32 -20.51 -4.71
CA LYS A 115 -15.29 -19.73 -3.99
C LYS A 115 -15.69 -18.27 -3.70
N LEU A 116 -16.91 -17.88 -4.06
CA LEU A 116 -17.47 -16.56 -3.73
C LEU A 116 -17.96 -16.54 -2.27
N ASN A 117 -17.05 -16.79 -1.33
CA ASN A 117 -17.32 -16.40 0.06
C ASN A 117 -17.35 -14.87 0.11
N PRO A 118 -18.39 -14.22 0.66
CA PRO A 118 -18.37 -12.79 0.94
C PRO A 118 -17.18 -12.53 1.87
N LYS A 119 -16.09 -12.04 1.28
CA LYS A 119 -14.78 -11.99 1.93
C LYS A 119 -14.88 -11.05 3.12
N THR A 120 -14.38 -11.52 4.26
CA THR A 120 -13.98 -10.69 5.38
C THR A 120 -13.24 -9.46 4.84
N ALA A 121 -13.84 -8.28 4.99
CA ALA A 121 -13.15 -7.05 4.62
C ALA A 121 -11.97 -6.88 5.57
N ASN A 122 -10.76 -6.73 5.02
CA ASN A 122 -9.58 -6.35 5.81
C ASN A 122 -9.73 -4.89 6.25
N ILE A 123 -10.52 -4.67 7.30
CA ILE A 123 -10.76 -3.35 7.88
C ILE A 123 -9.48 -2.90 8.58
N SER A 124 -8.96 -1.74 8.16
CA SER A 124 -7.82 -1.14 8.85
C SER A 124 -8.23 -0.70 10.25
N ILE A 125 -7.38 -0.95 11.25
CA ILE A 125 -7.56 -0.49 12.63
C ILE A 125 -7.71 1.03 12.72
N THR A 126 -8.43 1.49 13.74
CA THR A 126 -8.66 2.91 14.03
C THR A 126 -7.38 3.65 14.41
N ASN A 127 -7.43 4.99 14.41
CA ASN A 127 -6.26 5.80 14.78
C ASN A 127 -5.87 5.63 16.26
N CYS A 128 -6.85 5.40 17.13
CA CYS A 128 -6.60 5.17 18.55
C CYS A 128 -5.92 3.81 18.75
N SER A 129 -6.38 2.77 18.05
CA SER A 129 -5.69 1.47 18.01
C SER A 129 -4.27 1.56 17.51
N VAL A 130 -4.01 2.32 16.43
CA VAL A 130 -2.64 2.53 15.94
C VAL A 130 -1.77 3.25 16.97
N LYS A 131 -2.30 4.28 17.65
CA LYS A 131 -1.55 5.00 18.69
C LYS A 131 -1.24 4.09 19.89
N LEU A 132 -2.19 3.27 20.31
CA LEU A 132 -2.01 2.30 21.39
C LEU A 132 -0.99 1.22 21.01
N LEU A 133 -1.11 0.62 19.81
CA LEU A 133 -0.11 -0.32 19.29
C LEU A 133 1.27 0.30 19.28
N ARG A 134 1.40 1.53 18.75
CA ARG A 134 2.68 2.22 18.71
C ARG A 134 3.30 2.38 20.10
N PHE A 135 2.51 2.75 21.10
CA PHE A 135 2.96 2.83 22.50
C PHE A 135 3.41 1.46 23.01
N VAL A 136 2.60 0.42 22.83
CA VAL A 136 2.90 -0.94 23.29
C VAL A 136 4.11 -1.56 22.57
N ASN A 137 4.35 -1.19 21.31
CA ASN A 137 5.52 -1.62 20.55
C ASN A 137 6.85 -1.12 21.12
N HIS A 138 6.84 -0.10 22.00
CA HIS A 138 8.05 0.25 22.76
C HIS A 138 8.44 -0.82 23.79
N PHE A 139 7.47 -1.65 24.20
CA PHE A 139 7.61 -2.60 25.29
C PHE A 139 7.56 -4.06 24.84
N ILE A 140 7.07 -4.36 23.63
CA ILE A 140 7.01 -5.71 23.04
C ILE A 140 8.10 -5.94 21.98
N ARG A 141 8.71 -7.13 21.98
CA ARG A 141 9.69 -7.55 20.96
C ARG A 141 9.03 -7.67 19.59
N SER A 142 9.64 -7.06 18.58
CA SER A 142 9.15 -7.07 17.21
C SER A 142 10.28 -7.16 16.19
N HIS A 143 9.92 -7.32 14.91
CA HIS A 143 10.89 -7.28 13.82
C HIS A 143 11.64 -5.93 13.77
N HIS A 144 10.94 -4.83 14.07
CA HIS A 144 11.52 -3.49 14.10
C HIS A 144 12.25 -3.15 15.41
N ARG A 145 12.03 -3.92 16.49
CA ARG A 145 12.70 -3.79 17.78
C ARG A 145 12.98 -5.17 18.39
N PRO A 146 14.13 -5.80 18.07
CA PRO A 146 14.44 -7.14 18.56
C PRO A 146 14.80 -7.16 20.06
N SER A 147 15.28 -6.06 20.64
CA SER A 147 15.68 -5.96 22.05
C SER A 147 14.60 -5.30 22.90
N ASN A 148 14.09 -6.02 23.90
CA ASN A 148 13.09 -5.50 24.82
C ASN A 148 13.51 -5.74 26.26
N PHE A 149 13.28 -4.72 27.10
CA PHE A 149 13.78 -4.67 28.47
C PHE A 149 12.74 -5.16 29.50
N LEU A 150 11.44 -5.25 29.14
CA LEU A 150 10.35 -5.36 30.12
C LEU A 150 9.36 -6.51 29.94
N LEU A 151 9.12 -7.02 28.72
CA LEU A 151 8.14 -8.08 28.49
C LEU A 151 8.80 -9.41 28.13
N PRO A 152 8.26 -10.55 28.61
CA PRO A 152 8.79 -11.87 28.28
C PRO A 152 8.86 -12.12 26.78
N HIS A 153 9.88 -12.86 26.35
CA HIS A 153 10.19 -13.19 24.95
C HIS A 153 9.06 -13.87 24.15
N PHE A 154 8.08 -14.49 24.84
CA PHE A 154 6.93 -15.11 24.18
C PHE A 154 5.83 -14.11 23.81
N VAL A 155 5.81 -12.93 24.44
CA VAL A 155 4.88 -11.86 24.11
C VAL A 155 5.36 -11.19 22.83
N ARG A 156 4.65 -11.43 21.72
CA ARG A 156 4.93 -10.87 20.40
C ARG A 156 3.86 -9.85 20.00
N THR A 157 4.24 -8.88 19.18
CA THR A 157 3.33 -7.85 18.65
C THR A 157 2.09 -8.45 17.99
N PHE A 158 2.23 -9.63 17.39
CA PHE A 158 1.13 -10.39 16.78
C PHE A 158 -0.03 -10.66 17.75
N TYR A 159 0.24 -11.13 18.97
CA TYR A 159 -0.81 -11.46 19.94
C TYR A 159 -1.56 -10.22 20.40
N PHE A 160 -0.83 -9.13 20.67
CA PHE A 160 -1.45 -7.87 21.08
C PHE A 160 -2.25 -7.24 19.93
N ARG A 161 -1.74 -7.31 18.70
CA ARG A 161 -2.49 -6.91 17.48
C ARG A 161 -3.77 -7.71 17.34
N TYR A 162 -3.72 -9.03 17.52
CA TYR A 162 -4.89 -9.89 17.42
C TYR A 162 -5.96 -9.52 18.46
N LEU A 163 -5.56 -9.33 19.71
CA LEU A 163 -6.44 -8.86 20.78
C LEU A 163 -7.10 -7.52 20.42
N LEU A 164 -6.29 -6.57 19.94
CA LEU A 164 -6.77 -5.25 19.55
C LEU A 164 -7.75 -5.31 18.37
N GLN A 165 -7.40 -6.03 17.31
CA GLN A 165 -8.21 -6.11 16.09
C GLN A 165 -9.52 -6.86 16.30
N ARG A 166 -9.53 -7.90 17.13
CA ARG A 166 -10.71 -8.77 17.29
C ARG A 166 -11.63 -8.30 18.42
N PHE A 167 -11.11 -7.69 19.47
CA PHE A 167 -11.88 -7.41 20.68
C PHE A 167 -11.95 -5.93 21.05
N LEU A 168 -10.87 -5.15 20.94
CA LEU A 168 -10.88 -3.75 21.41
C LEU A 168 -11.33 -2.76 20.33
N ASP A 169 -10.88 -2.94 19.09
CA ASP A 169 -11.17 -2.01 18.00
C ASP A 169 -12.66 -2.02 17.60
N PRO A 170 -13.30 -3.17 17.31
CA PRO A 170 -14.68 -3.18 16.82
C PRO A 170 -15.70 -2.74 17.88
N TYR A 171 -15.47 -3.11 19.14
CA TYR A 171 -16.44 -2.94 20.21
C TYR A 171 -16.30 -1.63 20.98
N LEU A 172 -15.08 -1.07 21.05
CA LEU A 172 -14.77 0.12 21.85
C LEU A 172 -14.17 1.24 20.99
N LEU A 173 -13.00 1.02 20.40
CA LEU A 173 -12.20 2.13 19.84
C LEU A 173 -12.77 2.67 18.53
N ALA A 174 -13.47 1.87 17.72
CA ALA A 174 -14.14 2.34 16.51
C ALA A 174 -15.34 3.25 16.81
N LYS A 175 -15.97 3.10 17.98
CA LYS A 175 -17.07 3.98 18.42
C LYS A 175 -16.55 5.34 18.89
N ILE A 176 -15.37 5.38 19.51
CA ILE A 176 -14.76 6.59 20.08
C ILE A 176 -13.94 7.35 19.03
N CYS A 177 -13.16 6.63 18.23
CA CYS A 177 -12.20 7.19 17.30
C CYS A 177 -12.44 6.65 15.88
N LYS A 178 -13.02 7.47 15.01
CA LYS A 178 -13.12 7.13 13.58
C LYS A 178 -11.73 7.05 12.93
N LYS A 179 -11.60 6.22 11.90
CA LYS A 179 -10.44 6.20 11.02
C LYS A 179 -10.27 7.57 10.36
N LYS A 180 -9.13 8.20 10.55
CA LYS A 180 -8.71 9.43 9.85
C LYS A 180 -7.31 9.23 9.29
N SER A 181 -6.99 9.90 8.19
CA SER A 181 -5.62 9.89 7.66
C SER A 181 -4.63 10.41 8.71
N PHE A 182 -3.45 9.78 8.82
CA PHE A 182 -2.33 10.29 9.61
C PHE A 182 -1.60 11.44 8.91
N LEU A 183 -1.90 11.70 7.64
CA LEU A 183 -1.37 12.84 6.92
C LEU A 183 -2.02 14.13 7.44
N ASN A 184 -1.22 15.00 8.05
CA ASN A 184 -1.60 16.38 8.32
C ASN A 184 -1.52 17.23 7.02
N LYS A 185 -2.03 18.46 7.07
CA LYS A 185 -2.02 19.40 5.91
C LYS A 185 -0.61 19.62 5.35
N LYS A 186 0.40 19.70 6.22
CA LYS A 186 1.80 19.90 5.84
C LYS A 186 2.34 18.72 5.02
N ASN A 187 2.15 17.50 5.51
CA ASN A 187 2.61 16.28 4.85
C ASN A 187 1.86 16.03 3.55
N MET A 188 0.57 16.37 3.50
CA MET A 188 -0.22 16.30 2.28
C MET A 188 0.38 17.21 1.20
N LYS A 189 0.73 18.46 1.54
CA LYS A 189 1.36 19.40 0.62
C LYS A 189 2.70 18.87 0.08
N ILE A 190 3.53 18.29 0.94
CA ILE A 190 4.80 17.65 0.54
C ILE A 190 4.55 16.52 -0.48
N ILE A 191 3.54 15.69 -0.24
CA ILE A 191 3.20 14.57 -1.13
C ILE A 191 2.64 15.08 -2.46
N GLN A 192 1.81 16.13 -2.43
CA GLN A 192 1.31 16.81 -3.62
C GLN A 192 2.45 17.36 -4.46
N GLU A 193 3.30 18.20 -3.89
CA GLU A 193 4.44 18.80 -4.58
C GLU A 193 5.39 17.75 -5.16
N ARG A 194 5.57 16.62 -4.46
CA ARG A 194 6.49 15.57 -4.87
C ARG A 194 6.02 14.75 -6.06
N TYR A 195 4.72 14.47 -6.17
CA TYR A 195 4.20 13.53 -7.18
C TYR A 195 3.37 14.17 -8.28
N LYS A 196 2.95 15.43 -8.14
CA LYS A 196 2.09 16.13 -9.13
C LYS A 196 2.60 16.01 -10.57
N GLU A 197 3.88 16.30 -10.82
CA GLU A 197 4.42 16.32 -12.18
C GLU A 197 4.50 14.93 -12.79
N ASP A 198 4.84 13.92 -11.99
CA ASP A 198 4.91 12.54 -12.47
C ASP A 198 3.51 11.93 -12.66
N ASN A 199 2.53 12.32 -11.84
CA ASN A 199 1.13 11.94 -12.04
C ASN A 199 0.54 12.61 -13.29
N ARG A 200 0.87 13.88 -13.59
CA ARG A 200 0.49 14.51 -14.87
C ARG A 200 1.05 13.76 -16.06
N LYS A 201 2.30 13.30 -16.00
CA LYS A 201 2.88 12.45 -17.05
C LYS A 201 2.14 11.11 -17.19
N LEU A 202 1.67 10.52 -16.10
CA LEU A 202 0.85 9.30 -16.16
C LEU A 202 -0.49 9.54 -16.86
N ILE A 203 -1.15 10.66 -16.57
CA ILE A 203 -2.41 11.05 -17.23
C ILE A 203 -2.15 11.26 -18.72
N HIS A 204 -1.19 12.12 -19.08
CA HIS A 204 -0.91 12.45 -20.49
C HIS A 204 -0.42 11.24 -21.30
N LYS A 205 0.47 10.42 -20.74
CA LYS A 205 1.08 9.31 -21.48
C LYS A 205 0.20 8.06 -21.53
N TYR A 206 -0.54 7.77 -20.45
CA TYR A 206 -1.23 6.49 -20.28
C TYR A 206 -2.75 6.64 -20.11
N GLY A 207 -3.30 7.86 -20.15
CA GLY A 207 -4.75 8.09 -20.08
C GLY A 207 -5.38 7.69 -18.74
N LEU A 208 -4.60 7.60 -17.66
CA LEU A 208 -5.10 7.15 -16.36
C LEU A 208 -5.99 8.23 -15.72
N LYS A 209 -7.15 7.84 -15.20
CA LYS A 209 -8.15 8.71 -14.55
C LYS A 209 -7.77 9.12 -13.12
N LEU A 210 -6.53 9.59 -12.93
CA LEU A 210 -5.98 9.87 -11.59
C LEU A 210 -6.74 10.98 -10.84
N GLU A 211 -7.30 11.94 -11.56
CA GLU A 211 -8.08 13.06 -11.01
C GLU A 211 -9.34 12.58 -10.28
N GLU A 212 -10.09 11.65 -10.88
CA GLU A 212 -11.31 11.06 -10.33
C GLU A 212 -11.07 10.32 -9.00
N HIS A 213 -9.82 9.92 -8.76
CA HIS A 213 -9.39 9.18 -7.57
C HIS A 213 -8.55 10.02 -6.60
N GLY A 214 -8.52 11.34 -6.78
CA GLY A 214 -7.92 12.31 -5.85
C GLY A 214 -6.40 12.19 -5.72
N TYR A 215 -5.72 11.67 -6.75
CA TYR A 215 -4.27 11.60 -6.75
C TYR A 215 -3.67 13.02 -6.71
N PRO A 216 -2.44 13.17 -6.17
CA PRO A 216 -1.76 14.45 -6.16
C PRO A 216 -1.42 14.92 -7.59
N ILE A 217 -1.97 16.07 -8.01
CA ILE A 217 -1.89 16.65 -9.37
C ILE A 217 -1.70 18.17 -9.26
#